data_AF-A0A6A6F2P7-F1
#
_entry.id   AF-A0A6A6F2P7-F1
#
_cell.length_a   1.000
_cell.length_b   1.000
_cell.length_c   1.000
_cell.angle_alpha   90.00
_cell.angle_beta   90.00
_cell.angle_gamma   90.00
#
_symmetry.space_group_name_H-M   'P 1'
#
loop_
_entity.id
_entity.type
_entity.pdbx_description
1 polymer ?
#
loop_
_entity_poly.entity_id
_entity_poly.type
_entity_poly.pdbx_seq_one_letter_code
_entity_poly.pdbx_strand_id
1 'polypeptide(L)'
;MAPAHKDRVHFFNTFFFSSLTTKNGKKDFNYDAVKKWTKNADLLSKPYIVVPINLDLHWFVAIIYNLPALRRKMIDSDDDPAAEDAVDLCSESELRIIKRYVIEEAKEKRQIAVAFEDLQGVNAKGIPQQDNFWDCGVYLIGYMKEFARDPDRFVTKILGRQIDEN
;
A
#
# COMPACT_ATOMS: atom_id res chain seq x y z
N MET A 1 -8.80 -11.65 -14.25
CA MET A 1 -9.36 -10.29 -14.10
C MET A 1 -10.04 -9.92 -15.40
N ALA A 2 -11.26 -9.37 -15.35
CA ALA A 2 -11.94 -8.91 -16.56
C ALA A 2 -11.17 -7.74 -17.21
N PRO A 3 -11.16 -7.62 -18.55
CA PRO A 3 -10.42 -6.56 -19.25
C PRO A 3 -10.69 -5.14 -18.71
N ALA A 4 -11.94 -4.87 -18.30
CA ALA A 4 -12.36 -3.58 -17.76
C ALA A 4 -11.62 -3.14 -16.47
N HIS A 5 -11.03 -4.07 -15.71
CA HIS A 5 -10.29 -3.74 -14.47
C HIS A 5 -8.78 -3.70 -14.67
N LYS A 6 -8.26 -4.18 -15.81
CA LYS A 6 -6.82 -4.36 -16.03
C LYS A 6 -6.04 -3.05 -15.90
N ASP A 7 -6.60 -1.95 -16.39
CA ASP A 7 -5.95 -0.64 -16.33
C ASP A 7 -6.22 0.10 -15.02
N ARG A 8 -7.12 -0.40 -14.17
CA ARG A 8 -7.48 0.20 -12.87
C ARG A 8 -6.64 -0.33 -11.71
N VAL A 9 -5.89 -1.41 -11.91
CA VAL A 9 -5.15 -2.10 -10.85
C VAL A 9 -3.67 -2.20 -11.22
N HIS A 10 -2.80 -1.80 -10.32
CA HIS A 10 -1.38 -2.15 -10.37
C HIS A 10 -1.07 -3.29 -9.40
N PHE A 11 -0.42 -4.34 -9.87
CA PHE A 11 0.08 -5.42 -9.02
C PHE A 11 1.59 -5.31 -8.89
N PHE A 12 2.06 -5.09 -7.67
CA PHE A 12 3.46 -5.35 -7.37
C PHE A 12 3.73 -6.84 -7.26
N ASN A 13 4.97 -7.23 -7.56
CA ASN A 13 5.44 -8.57 -7.21
C ASN A 13 5.83 -8.61 -5.72
N THR A 14 6.14 -9.82 -5.26
CA THR A 14 6.48 -10.11 -3.85
C THR A 14 7.80 -9.49 -3.40
N PHE A 15 8.67 -9.07 -4.32
CA PHE A 15 9.97 -8.47 -4.01
C PHE A 15 9.88 -6.98 -3.71
N PHE A 16 8.80 -6.31 -4.12
CA PHE A 16 8.64 -4.87 -3.93
C PHE A 16 8.82 -4.46 -2.46
N PHE A 17 8.04 -5.06 -1.55
CA PHE A 17 8.07 -4.69 -0.14
C PHE A 17 9.43 -5.00 0.47
N SER A 18 10.01 -6.16 0.18
CA SER A 18 11.36 -6.50 0.65
C SER A 18 12.43 -5.53 0.15
N SER A 19 12.32 -5.04 -1.08
CA SER A 19 13.25 -4.06 -1.67
C SER A 19 13.07 -2.68 -1.02
N LEU A 20 11.82 -2.31 -0.72
CA LEU A 20 11.48 -1.07 -0.02
C LEU A 20 11.94 -1.07 1.45
N THR A 21 12.07 -2.24 2.08
CA THR A 21 12.45 -2.37 3.50
C THR A 21 13.86 -2.92 3.71
N THR A 22 14.70 -2.92 2.68
CA THR A 22 16.09 -3.38 2.79
C THR A 22 17.06 -2.31 2.32
N LYS A 23 17.90 -1.82 3.23
CA LYS A 23 19.00 -0.89 2.93
C LYS A 23 20.30 -1.42 3.49
N ASN A 24 21.32 -1.59 2.64
CA ASN A 24 22.64 -2.11 3.02
C ASN A 24 22.58 -3.43 3.84
N GLY A 25 21.66 -4.33 3.49
CA GLY A 25 21.47 -5.62 4.17
C GLY A 25 20.76 -5.55 5.52
N LYS A 26 20.21 -4.39 5.91
CA LYS A 26 19.44 -4.19 7.14
C LYS A 26 17.98 -3.86 6.83
N LYS A 27 17.08 -4.19 7.76
CA LYS A 27 15.67 -3.80 7.71
C LYS A 27 15.57 -2.29 7.94
N ASP A 28 15.42 -1.53 6.85
CA ASP A 28 15.36 -0.07 6.84
C ASP A 28 14.66 0.42 5.57
N PHE A 29 13.99 1.56 5.65
CA PHE A 29 13.23 2.13 4.54
C PHE A 29 14.16 2.60 3.39
N ASN A 30 13.82 2.20 2.17
CA ASN A 30 14.65 2.39 0.98
C ASN A 30 13.82 2.68 -0.28
N TYR A 31 13.28 3.89 -0.37
CA TYR A 31 12.56 4.33 -1.58
C TYR A 31 13.43 4.30 -2.85
N ASP A 32 14.73 4.62 -2.73
CA ASP A 32 15.66 4.63 -3.86
C ASP A 32 15.77 3.28 -4.60
N ALA A 33 15.60 2.16 -3.88
CA ALA A 33 15.59 0.83 -4.48
C ALA A 33 14.37 0.57 -5.36
N VAL A 34 13.24 1.23 -5.08
CA VAL A 34 11.96 0.99 -5.77
C VAL A 34 11.50 2.13 -6.68
N LYS A 35 12.06 3.34 -6.56
CA LYS A 35 11.64 4.54 -7.33
C LYS A 35 11.60 4.38 -8.86
N LYS A 36 12.41 3.46 -9.39
CA LYS A 36 12.49 3.16 -10.83
C LYS A 36 11.52 2.05 -11.27
N TRP A 37 10.92 1.32 -10.35
CA TRP A 37 9.99 0.22 -10.66
C TRP A 37 8.71 0.74 -11.33
N THR A 38 8.32 1.97 -11.00
CA THR A 38 7.14 2.67 -11.52
C THR A 38 7.46 3.66 -12.63
N LYS A 39 8.67 3.60 -13.24
CA LYS A 39 9.11 4.57 -14.26
C LYS A 39 8.13 4.76 -15.43
N ASN A 40 7.38 3.71 -15.76
CA ASN A 40 6.41 3.67 -16.86
C ASN A 40 4.97 3.44 -16.37
N ALA A 41 4.69 3.68 -15.09
CA ALA A 41 3.39 3.44 -14.48
C ALA A 41 3.01 4.59 -13.54
N ASP A 42 1.93 5.30 -13.84
CA ASP A 42 1.39 6.32 -12.96
C ASP A 42 0.49 5.70 -11.89
N LEU A 43 1.08 5.33 -10.74
CA LEU A 43 0.38 4.68 -9.64
C LEU A 43 -0.70 5.56 -9.01
N LEU A 44 -0.47 6.87 -8.94
CA LEU A 44 -1.38 7.82 -8.29
C LEU A 44 -2.65 8.06 -9.11
N SER A 45 -2.69 7.60 -10.37
CA SER A 45 -3.90 7.54 -11.18
C SER A 45 -4.71 6.25 -11.01
N LYS A 46 -4.11 5.20 -10.42
CA LYS A 46 -4.74 3.90 -10.30
C LYS A 46 -5.69 3.88 -9.09
N PRO A 47 -6.95 3.45 -9.27
CA PRO A 47 -7.86 3.22 -8.16
C PRO A 47 -7.32 2.23 -7.13
N TYR A 48 -6.56 1.23 -7.59
CA TYR A 48 -6.04 0.17 -6.73
C TYR A 48 -4.58 -0.16 -7.02
N ILE A 49 -3.82 -0.38 -5.95
CA ILE A 49 -2.48 -0.96 -6.00
C ILE A 49 -2.46 -2.11 -5.00
N VAL A 50 -2.02 -3.28 -5.46
CA VAL A 50 -1.96 -4.51 -4.67
C VAL A 50 -0.50 -4.85 -4.40
N VAL A 51 -0.17 -5.01 -3.12
CA VAL A 51 1.17 -5.36 -2.65
C VAL A 51 1.10 -6.68 -1.88
N PRO A 52 1.48 -7.81 -2.50
CA PRO A 52 1.71 -9.05 -1.78
C PRO A 52 2.97 -8.92 -0.91
N ILE A 53 2.85 -9.26 0.38
CA ILE A 53 3.93 -9.13 1.36
C ILE A 53 4.18 -10.50 2.00
N ASN A 54 5.46 -10.86 2.08
CA ASN A 54 5.94 -11.96 2.91
C ASN A 54 6.88 -11.35 3.96
N LEU A 55 6.52 -11.48 5.23
CA LEU A 55 7.35 -11.07 6.34
C LEU A 55 7.41 -12.20 7.35
N ASP A 56 8.62 -12.63 7.73
CA ASP A 56 8.85 -13.66 8.75
C ASP A 56 7.99 -14.93 8.55
N LEU A 57 7.96 -15.42 7.30
CA LEU A 57 7.17 -16.58 6.85
C LEU A 57 5.64 -16.40 6.87
N HIS A 58 5.17 -15.17 7.07
CA HIS A 58 3.76 -14.82 7.04
C HIS A 58 3.40 -14.05 5.75
N TRP A 59 2.47 -14.60 4.98
CA TRP A 59 1.96 -14.00 3.75
C TRP A 59 0.67 -13.21 3.99
N PHE A 60 0.64 -11.97 3.54
CA PHE A 60 -0.56 -11.13 3.54
C PHE A 60 -0.51 -10.15 2.37
N VAL A 61 -1.58 -9.38 2.19
CA VAL A 61 -1.70 -8.43 1.08
C VAL A 61 -2.12 -7.06 1.60
N ALA A 62 -1.40 -6.03 1.18
CA ALA A 62 -1.83 -4.65 1.34
C ALA A 62 -2.52 -4.19 0.05
N ILE A 63 -3.67 -3.53 0.19
CA ILE A 63 -4.40 -2.91 -0.92
C ILE A 63 -4.45 -1.42 -0.65
N ILE A 64 -3.75 -0.65 -1.47
CA ILE A 64 -3.81 0.80 -1.47
C ILE A 64 -4.95 1.18 -2.41
N TYR A 65 -5.88 1.99 -1.93
CA TYR A 65 -7.06 2.36 -2.70
C TYR A 65 -7.32 3.87 -2.64
N ASN A 66 -8.03 4.39 -3.64
CA ASN A 66 -8.52 5.77 -3.70
C ASN A 66 -7.41 6.86 -3.75
N LEU A 67 -6.20 6.52 -4.24
CA LEU A 67 -5.14 7.51 -4.43
C LEU A 67 -5.51 8.70 -5.35
N PRO A 68 -6.34 8.54 -6.41
CA PRO A 68 -6.76 9.67 -7.24
C PRO A 68 -7.50 10.77 -6.47
N ALA A 69 -8.08 10.46 -5.30
CA ALA A 69 -8.80 11.41 -4.46
C ALA A 69 -7.89 12.14 -3.45
N LEU A 70 -6.58 11.85 -3.42
CA LEU A 70 -5.66 12.52 -2.51
C LEU A 70 -5.70 14.04 -2.71
N ARG A 71 -5.81 14.77 -1.60
CA ARG A 71 -5.79 16.24 -1.61
C ARG A 71 -4.44 16.70 -2.14
N ARG A 72 -4.47 17.45 -3.25
CA ARG A 72 -3.27 18.00 -3.86
C ARG A 72 -2.92 19.31 -3.18
N LYS A 73 -1.91 19.27 -2.32
CA LYS A 73 -1.13 20.47 -1.99
C LYS A 73 0.11 20.45 -2.89
N MET A 74 0.27 21.46 -3.72
CA MET A 74 1.53 21.63 -4.45
C MET A 74 2.62 21.97 -3.44
N ILE A 75 3.81 21.42 -3.64
CA ILE A 75 4.98 21.80 -2.84
C ILE A 75 5.38 23.20 -3.30
N ASP A 76 5.11 24.21 -2.48
CA ASP A 76 5.75 25.53 -2.63
C ASP A 76 7.21 25.39 -2.19
N SER A 77 8.13 26.06 -2.87
CA SER A 77 9.59 25.87 -2.72
C SER A 77 10.14 26.13 -1.31
N ASP A 78 9.34 26.72 -0.43
CA ASP A 78 9.72 27.12 0.93
C ASP A 78 9.08 26.24 2.02
N ASP A 79 8.14 25.35 1.68
CA ASP A 79 7.51 24.39 2.60
C ASP A 79 7.97 22.97 2.24
N ASP A 80 9.07 22.50 2.84
CA ASP A 80 9.39 21.05 2.82
C ASP A 80 8.67 20.37 4.00
N PRO A 81 7.54 19.68 3.76
CA PRO A 81 6.83 18.97 4.81
C PRO A 81 7.61 17.77 5.37
N ALA A 82 8.79 17.44 4.81
CA ALA A 82 9.64 16.37 5.31
C ALA A 82 10.33 16.69 6.65
N ALA A 83 10.22 17.93 7.15
CA ALA A 83 10.92 18.38 8.35
C ALA A 83 10.12 18.23 9.66
N GLU A 84 8.81 17.98 9.62
CA GLU A 84 7.98 17.82 10.82
C GLU A 84 7.27 16.47 10.82
N ASP A 85 7.91 15.42 11.36
CA ASP A 85 7.47 14.86 12.64
C ASP A 85 8.33 13.70 13.15
N ALA A 86 8.67 13.87 14.43
CA ALA A 86 8.93 12.90 15.50
C ALA A 86 9.52 11.50 15.17
N VAL A 87 10.71 11.29 15.72
CA VAL A 87 11.29 10.00 16.12
C VAL A 87 10.24 9.13 16.83
N ASP A 88 9.83 8.02 16.19
CA ASP A 88 9.14 6.90 16.85
C ASP A 88 10.12 5.71 16.88
N LEU A 89 10.64 5.41 18.07
CA LEU A 89 11.68 4.40 18.31
C LEU A 89 11.17 2.95 18.35
N CYS A 90 9.94 2.68 17.86
CA CYS A 90 9.32 1.37 17.97
C CYS A 90 8.69 0.92 16.65
N SER A 91 9.27 -0.12 16.03
CA SER A 91 8.66 -0.99 15.00
C SER A 91 7.91 -0.27 13.86
N GLU A 92 8.58 -0.09 12.72
CA GLU A 92 7.93 0.25 11.45
C GLU A 92 6.85 -0.78 11.07
N SER A 93 5.60 -0.54 11.48
CA SER A 93 4.45 -1.35 11.03
C SER A 93 4.36 -1.26 9.51
N GLU A 94 3.92 -2.33 8.85
CA GLU A 94 3.92 -2.39 7.39
C GLU A 94 3.01 -1.32 6.78
N LEU A 95 1.97 -0.90 7.52
CA LEU A 95 1.14 0.25 7.17
C LEU A 95 1.92 1.57 7.15
N ARG A 96 2.80 1.83 8.14
CA ARG A 96 3.65 3.03 8.16
C ARG A 96 4.58 3.05 6.94
N ILE A 97 5.22 1.92 6.63
CA ILE A 97 6.11 1.77 5.47
C ILE A 97 5.37 2.04 4.16
N ILE A 98 4.18 1.45 3.98
CA ILE A 98 3.37 1.64 2.77
C ILE A 98 2.90 3.10 2.64
N LYS A 99 2.48 3.74 3.75
CA LYS A 99 2.12 5.17 3.72
C LYS A 99 3.31 6.04 3.33
N ARG A 100 4.48 5.79 3.91
CA ARG A 100 5.71 6.51 3.57
C ARG A 100 6.08 6.33 2.09
N TYR A 101 5.92 5.13 1.55
CA TYR A 101 6.09 4.88 0.11
C TYR A 101 5.15 5.75 -0.74
N VAL A 102 3.87 5.84 -0.40
CA VAL A 102 2.90 6.67 -1.14
C VAL A 102 3.29 8.15 -1.12
N ILE A 103 3.77 8.65 0.02
CA ILE A 103 4.23 10.05 0.17
C ILE A 103 5.44 10.31 -0.73
N GLU A 104 6.46 9.45 -0.68
CA GLU A 104 7.67 9.59 -1.52
C GLU A 104 7.35 9.46 -3.02
N GLU A 105 6.45 8.53 -3.40
CA GLU A 105 6.00 8.39 -4.78
C GLU A 105 5.22 9.61 -5.27
N ALA A 106 4.36 10.20 -4.42
CA ALA A 106 3.64 11.44 -4.72
C ALA A 106 4.57 12.64 -4.89
N LYS A 107 5.56 12.79 -4.01
CA LYS A 107 6.59 13.82 -4.08
C LYS A 107 7.42 13.68 -5.35
N GLU A 108 7.96 12.49 -5.63
CA GLU A 108 8.85 12.24 -6.77
C GLU A 108 8.14 12.32 -8.13
N LYS A 109 6.94 11.72 -8.28
CA LYS A 109 6.30 11.58 -9.60
C LYS A 109 5.36 12.71 -9.96
N ARG A 110 4.81 13.41 -8.96
CA ARG A 110 3.82 14.47 -9.19
C ARG A 110 4.10 15.78 -8.46
N GLN A 111 5.17 15.84 -7.66
CA GLN A 111 5.49 17.01 -6.83
C GLN A 111 4.31 17.43 -5.94
N ILE A 112 3.59 16.44 -5.42
CA ILE A 112 2.46 16.64 -4.50
C ILE A 112 2.94 16.35 -3.09
N ALA A 113 2.70 17.28 -2.17
CA ALA A 113 2.81 17.03 -0.74
C ALA A 113 1.56 16.27 -0.25
N VAL A 114 1.78 15.12 0.37
CA VAL A 114 0.74 14.31 1.01
C VAL A 114 1.10 14.21 2.49
N ALA A 115 0.21 14.63 3.37
CA ALA A 115 0.41 14.48 4.80
C ALA A 115 0.19 13.02 5.21
N PHE A 116 0.86 12.56 6.26
CA PHE A 116 0.73 11.17 6.73
C PHE A 116 -0.69 10.87 7.23
N GLU A 117 -1.36 11.89 7.78
CA GLU A 117 -2.72 11.89 8.33
C GLU A 117 -3.78 11.77 7.24
N ASP A 118 -3.48 12.25 6.02
CA ASP A 118 -4.36 12.12 4.86
C ASP A 118 -4.45 10.66 4.38
N LEU A 119 -3.51 9.81 4.80
CA LEU A 119 -3.50 8.38 4.49
C LEU A 119 -4.07 7.58 5.67
N GLN A 120 -5.21 6.94 5.46
CA GLN A 120 -5.79 6.02 6.45
C GLN A 120 -5.29 4.60 6.21
N GLY A 121 -4.97 3.88 7.29
CA GLY A 121 -4.53 2.48 7.25
C GLY A 121 -5.33 1.67 8.23
N VAL A 122 -5.90 0.56 7.78
CA VAL A 122 -6.75 -0.32 8.60
C VAL A 122 -6.50 -1.78 8.26
N ASN A 123 -6.62 -2.67 9.25
CA ASN A 123 -6.56 -4.11 9.03
C ASN A 123 -7.94 -4.63 8.63
N ALA A 124 -8.03 -5.38 7.53
CA ALA A 124 -9.29 -5.90 7.03
C ALA A 124 -9.96 -6.81 8.06
N LYS A 125 -11.25 -6.55 8.35
CA LYS A 125 -12.07 -7.33 9.28
C LYS A 125 -13.15 -8.13 8.56
N GLY A 126 -13.62 -9.21 9.20
CA GLY A 126 -14.69 -10.07 8.70
C GLY A 126 -14.35 -10.87 7.43
N ILE A 127 -13.09 -10.89 7.00
CA ILE A 127 -12.61 -11.79 5.95
C ILE A 127 -12.27 -13.16 6.56
N PRO A 128 -12.39 -14.27 5.80
CA PRO A 128 -12.02 -15.60 6.30
C PRO A 128 -10.61 -15.57 6.88
N GLN A 129 -10.42 -15.98 8.13
CA GLN A 129 -9.09 -16.01 8.75
C GLN A 129 -8.54 -17.43 8.75
N GLN A 130 -7.23 -17.57 8.57
CA GLN A 130 -6.57 -18.86 8.75
C GLN A 130 -6.61 -19.27 10.23
N ASP A 131 -6.76 -20.57 10.47
CA ASP A 131 -6.69 -21.19 11.79
C ASP A 131 -5.33 -21.87 12.06
N ASN A 132 -4.39 -21.75 11.12
CA ASN A 132 -3.07 -22.37 11.16
C ASN A 132 -1.96 -21.42 10.68
N PHE A 133 -0.71 -21.89 10.72
CA PHE A 133 0.48 -21.06 10.46
C PHE A 133 1.01 -21.11 9.02
N TRP A 134 0.54 -22.02 8.16
CA TRP A 134 1.14 -22.30 6.84
C TRP A 134 0.23 -21.98 5.66
N ASP A 135 -1.08 -21.81 5.87
CA ASP A 135 -2.03 -21.54 4.80
C ASP A 135 -2.06 -20.07 4.36
N CYS A 136 -1.27 -19.18 4.98
CA CYS A 136 -1.32 -17.75 4.70
C CYS A 136 -1.13 -17.42 3.22
N GLY A 137 -0.28 -18.17 2.51
CA GLY A 137 -0.11 -18.05 1.05
C GLY A 137 -1.35 -18.47 0.25
N VAL A 138 -2.08 -19.49 0.70
CA VAL A 138 -3.33 -19.96 0.09
C VAL A 138 -4.44 -18.92 0.31
N TYR A 139 -4.56 -18.38 1.53
CA TYR A 139 -5.50 -17.31 1.84
C TYR A 139 -5.20 -16.05 1.01
N LEU A 140 -3.93 -15.66 0.88
CA LEU A 140 -3.49 -14.56 0.03
C LEU A 140 -3.96 -14.76 -1.42
N ILE A 141 -3.73 -15.94 -2.00
CA ILE A 141 -4.19 -16.25 -3.37
C ILE A 141 -5.72 -16.18 -3.45
N GLY A 142 -6.43 -16.68 -2.43
CA GLY A 142 -7.89 -16.57 -2.32
C GLY A 142 -8.37 -15.12 -2.33
N TYR A 143 -7.76 -14.25 -1.53
CA TYR A 143 -8.09 -12.82 -1.50
C TYR A 143 -7.80 -12.14 -2.84
N MET A 144 -6.64 -12.42 -3.43
CA MET A 144 -6.27 -11.86 -4.74
C MET A 144 -7.24 -12.32 -5.84
N LYS A 145 -7.72 -13.57 -5.78
CA LYS A 145 -8.72 -14.10 -6.72
C LYS A 145 -10.06 -13.39 -6.58
N GLU A 146 -10.56 -13.22 -5.36
CA GLU A 146 -11.83 -12.51 -5.10
C GLU A 146 -11.73 -11.03 -5.45
N PHE A 147 -10.63 -10.37 -5.07
CA PHE A 147 -10.34 -9.00 -5.47
C PHE A 147 -10.28 -8.85 -7.00
N ALA A 148 -9.60 -9.76 -7.70
CA ALA A 148 -9.47 -9.70 -9.16
C ALA A 148 -10.78 -10.00 -9.91
N ARG A 149 -11.78 -10.56 -9.23
CA ARG A 149 -13.12 -10.80 -9.77
C ARG A 149 -13.94 -9.51 -9.77
N ASP A 150 -13.92 -8.77 -8.66
CA ASP A 150 -14.65 -7.52 -8.49
C ASP A 150 -13.95 -6.64 -7.41
N PRO A 151 -13.00 -5.78 -7.83
CA PRO A 151 -12.21 -4.95 -6.91
C PRO A 151 -13.06 -4.00 -6.06
N ASP A 152 -14.05 -3.37 -6.70
CA ASP A 152 -14.93 -2.38 -6.08
C ASP A 152 -15.74 -3.06 -4.97
N ARG A 153 -16.42 -4.17 -5.29
CA ARG A 153 -17.19 -4.94 -4.30
C ARG A 153 -16.32 -5.49 -3.18
N PHE A 154 -15.12 -5.97 -3.49
CA PHE A 154 -14.21 -6.52 -2.49
C PHE A 154 -13.83 -5.46 -1.45
N VAL A 155 -13.39 -4.28 -1.91
CA VAL A 155 -12.98 -3.18 -1.02
C VAL A 155 -14.17 -2.61 -0.25
N THR A 156 -15.31 -2.36 -0.90
CA THR A 156 -16.52 -1.90 -0.21
C THR A 156 -16.98 -2.88 0.86
N LYS A 157 -16.90 -4.19 0.61
CA LYS A 157 -17.26 -5.21 1.60
C LYS A 157 -16.32 -5.19 2.81
N ILE A 158 -15.03 -4.95 2.62
CA ILE A 158 -14.06 -4.84 3.72
C ILE A 158 -14.30 -3.56 4.52
N LEU A 159 -14.52 -2.43 3.85
CA LEU A 159 -14.74 -1.14 4.51
C LEU A 159 -16.09 -1.06 5.21
N GLY A 160 -17.17 -1.54 4.60
CA GLY A 160 -18.51 -1.54 5.19
C GLY A 160 -18.56 -2.30 6.51
N ARG A 161 -17.86 -3.44 6.58
CA ARG A 161 -17.72 -4.24 7.81
C ARG A 161 -16.95 -3.54 8.93
N GLN A 162 -16.18 -2.50 8.62
CA GLN A 162 -15.53 -1.69 9.66
C GLN A 162 -16.45 -0.61 10.23
N ILE A 163 -17.42 -0.14 9.45
CA ILE A 163 -18.39 0.87 9.88
C ILE A 163 -19.47 0.23 10.76
N ASP A 164 -19.87 -1.01 10.46
CA ASP A 164 -20.93 -1.73 11.20
C ASP A 164 -20.52 -2.19 12.61
N GLU A 165 -19.23 -2.10 12.98
CA GLU A 165 -18.68 -2.51 14.29
C GLU A 165 -18.37 -1.34 15.24
N ASN A 166 -18.74 -0.10 14.88
CA ASN A 166 -18.39 1.11 15.62
C ASN A 166 -19.63 1.94 16.01
#